data_AF-A0A645JHN6-F1
#
_entry.id   AF-A0A645JHN6-F1
#
_cell.length_a   1.000
_cell.length_b   1.000
_cell.length_c   1.000
_cell.angle_alpha   90.00
_cell.angle_beta   90.00
_cell.angle_gamma   90.00
#
_symmetry.space_group_name_H-M   'P 1'
#
loop_
_entity.id
_entity.type
_entity.pdbx_description
1 polymer ?
#
loop_
_entity_poly.entity_id
_entity_poly.type
_entity_poly.pdbx_seq_one_letter_code
_entity_poly.pdbx_strand_id
1 'polypeptide(L)' 'MAIGDAIDHVGKQMRTEEGITLKYTFSGSVYFKRMQELGLYTTDVAAIKAKVKEAGLEGVYDQKIC' A
#
# COMPACT_ATOMS: atom_id res chain seq x y z
N MET A 1 -5.29 3.02 1.44
CA MET A 1 -5.02 1.82 0.61
C MET A 1 -3.64 1.98 -0.02
N ALA A 2 -2.64 1.20 0.38
CA ALA A 2 -1.27 1.36 -0.09
C ALA A 2 -0.95 0.57 -1.37
N ILE A 3 -1.73 -0.45 -1.71
CA ILE A 3 -1.45 -1.35 -2.83
C ILE A 3 -1.68 -0.65 -4.19
N GLY A 4 -2.76 0.13 -4.31
CA GLY A 4 -3.05 0.89 -5.53
C GLY A 4 -1.96 1.92 -5.85
N ASP A 5 -1.51 2.69 -4.85
CA ASP A 5 -0.37 3.61 -5.00
C ASP A 5 0.90 2.86 -5.38
N ALA A 6 1.13 1.66 -4.83
CA ALA A 6 2.31 0.86 -5.14
C ALA A 6 2.34 0.47 -6.62
N ILE A 7 1.23 -0.05 -7.13
CA ILE A 7 1.10 -0.48 -8.53
C ILE A 7 1.35 0.70 -9.47
N ASP A 8 0.70 1.84 -9.21
CA ASP A 8 0.85 3.04 -10.05
C ASP A 8 2.27 3.62 -9.98
N HIS A 9 2.81 3.81 -8.77
CA HIS A 9 4.13 4.40 -8.56
C HIS A 9 5.25 3.51 -9.10
N VAL A 10 5.28 2.23 -8.73
CA VAL A 10 6.30 1.29 -9.22
C VAL A 10 6.18 1.11 -10.73
N GLY A 11 4.96 1.01 -11.26
CA GLY A 11 4.72 0.92 -12.70
C GLY A 11 5.26 2.12 -13.48
N LYS A 12 5.15 3.33 -12.92
CA LYS A 12 5.75 4.55 -13.51
C LYS A 12 7.27 4.55 -13.41
N GLN A 13 7.83 4.18 -12.25
CA GLN A 13 9.27 4.19 -12.06
C GLN A 13 9.99 3.16 -12.94
N MET A 14 9.40 1.98 -13.14
CA MET A 14 9.96 0.93 -14.02
C MET A 14 10.07 1.34 -15.50
N ARG A 15 9.41 2.43 -15.91
CA ARG A 15 9.51 2.98 -17.28
C ARG A 15 10.66 3.97 -17.45
N THR A 16 11.42 4.25 -16.39
CA THR A 16 12.56 5.17 -16.41
C THR A 16 13.88 4.41 -16.27
N GLU A 17 14.94 4.89 -16.89
CA GLU A 17 16.28 4.27 -16.81
C GLU A 17 16.82 4.25 -15.37
N GLU A 18 16.58 5.31 -14.60
CA GLU A 18 16.96 5.36 -13.18
C GLU A 18 16.10 4.42 -12.33
N GLY A 19 14.79 4.44 -12.55
CA GLY A 19 13.83 3.70 -11.74
C GLY A 19 13.89 2.18 -11.94
N ILE A 20 14.34 1.67 -13.10
CA ILE A 20 14.52 0.22 -13.31
C ILE A 20 15.66 -0.36 -12.48
N THR A 21 16.62 0.46 -12.06
CA THR A 21 17.76 0.04 -11.23
C THR A 21 17.40 -0.02 -9.75
N LEU A 22 16.29 0.59 -9.35
CA LEU A 22 15.81 0.62 -7.98
C LEU A 22 15.10 -0.69 -7.61
N LYS A 23 15.36 -1.18 -6.40
CA LYS A 23 14.68 -2.36 -5.85
C LYS A 23 13.40 -1.93 -5.12
N TYR A 24 12.25 -2.24 -5.70
CA TYR A 24 10.92 -2.06 -5.08
C TYR A 24 10.45 -3.29 -4.28
N THR A 25 11.39 -4.17 -3.90
CA THR A 25 11.08 -5.32 -3.04
C THR A 25 10.60 -4.85 -1.67
N PHE A 26 9.97 -5.72 -0.89
CA PHE A 26 9.58 -5.39 0.49
C PHE A 26 10.80 -5.09 1.39
N SER A 27 11.98 -5.62 1.03
CA SER A 27 13.28 -5.25 1.61
C SER A 27 13.89 -3.96 1.03
N GLY A 28 13.31 -3.44 -0.05
CA GLY A 28 13.65 -2.20 -0.71
C GLY A 28 13.00 -1.02 0.02
N SER A 29 13.82 -0.16 0.60
CA SER A 29 13.39 0.97 1.43
C SER A 29 12.65 2.09 0.67
N VAL A 30 12.66 2.07 -0.67
CA VAL A 30 12.16 3.17 -1.51
C VAL A 30 10.65 3.34 -1.37
N TYR A 31 9.88 2.26 -1.56
CA TYR A 31 8.43 2.37 -1.48
C TYR A 31 7.95 2.55 -0.02
N PHE A 32 8.63 1.93 0.93
CA PHE A 32 8.33 2.10 2.35
C PHE A 32 8.47 3.58 2.79
N LYS A 33 9.53 4.25 2.37
CA LYS A 33 9.72 5.68 2.65
C LYS A 33 8.58 6.53 2.09
N ARG A 34 8.18 6.27 0.84
CA ARG A 34 7.02 6.92 0.21
C ARG A 34 5.73 6.67 1.01
N MET A 35 5.51 5.46 1.50
CA MET A 35 4.33 5.15 2.32
C MET A 35 4.29 5.97 3.62
N GLN A 36 5.45 6.22 4.23
CA GLN A 36 5.56 7.07 5.41
C GLN A 36 5.25 8.54 5.06
N GLU A 37 5.83 9.06 3.98
CA GLU A 37 5.61 10.43 3.50
C GLU A 37 4.14 10.71 3.13
N LEU A 38 3.44 9.72 2.57
CA LEU A 38 2.03 9.83 2.18
C LEU A 38 1.04 9.46 3.30
N GLY A 39 1.51 9.10 4.49
CA GLY A 39 0.64 8.65 5.59
C GLY A 39 -0.12 7.34 5.29
N LEU A 40 0.41 6.55 4.36
CA LEU A 40 -0.13 5.25 3.97
C LEU A 40 0.31 4.12 4.91
N TYR A 41 1.36 4.34 5.70
CA TYR A 41 1.85 3.41 6.72
C TYR A 41 1.46 3.86 8.13
N THR A 42 0.88 2.96 8.92
CA THR A 42 0.66 3.12 10.37
C THR A 42 0.64 1.76 11.03
N THR A 43 1.03 1.71 12.31
CA THR A 43 0.93 0.52 13.16
C THR A 43 -0.21 0.62 14.18
N ASP A 44 -0.95 1.73 14.18
CA ASP A 44 -2.10 1.94 15.06
C ASP A 44 -3.31 1.12 14.56
N VAL A 45 -3.63 0.08 15.31
CA VAL A 45 -4.74 -0.84 15.03
C VAL A 45 -6.09 -0.12 15.02
N ALA A 46 -6.31 0.87 15.88
CA ALA A 46 -7.58 1.60 15.94
C ALA A 46 -7.77 2.45 14.68
N ALA A 47 -6.72 3.16 14.26
CA ALA A 47 -6.72 3.94 13.02
C ALA A 47 -6.90 3.05 11.78
N ILE A 48 -6.28 1.86 11.76
CA ILE A 48 -6.47 0.88 10.67
C ILE A 48 -7.94 0.44 10.60
N LYS A 49 -8.54 0.05 11.73
CA LYS A 49 -9.95 -0.37 11.78
C LYS A 49 -10.89 0.73 11.28
N ALA A 50 -10.69 1.97 11.73
CA ALA A 50 -11.47 3.12 11.27
C ALA A 50 -11.41 3.29 9.75
N LYS A 51 -10.20 3.25 9.16
CA LYS A 51 -10.02 3.35 7.70
C LYS A 51 -10.70 2.23 6.92
N VAL A 52 -10.63 0.98 7.42
CA VAL A 52 -11.29 -0.18 6.79
C VAL A 52 -12.81 -0.01 6.81
N LYS A 53 -13.34 0.47 7.94
CA LYS A 53 -14.76 0.77 8.11
C LYS A 53 -15.24 1.92 7.22
N GLU A 54 -14.51 3.02 7.16
CA GLU A 54 -14.80 4.16 6.26
C GLU A 54 -14.77 3.75 4.78
N ALA A 55 -13.90 2.80 4.42
CA ALA A 55 -13.87 2.24 3.07
C ALA A 55 -15.01 1.26 2.78
N GLY A 56 -15.87 0.94 3.76
CA GLY A 56 -16.97 -0.02 3.61
C GLY A 56 -16.52 -1.47 3.47
N LEU A 57 -15.29 -1.78 3.86
CA LEU A 57 -14.68 -3.11 3.72
C LEU A 57 -14.67 -3.91 5.05
N GLU A 58 -15.23 -3.35 6.11
CA GLU A 58 -15.39 -4.04 7.39
C GLU A 58 -16.27 -5.29 7.19
N GLY A 59 -15.77 -6.45 7.59
CA GLY A 59 -16.50 -7.73 7.49
C GLY A 59 -16.68 -8.26 6.05
N VAL A 60 -15.94 -7.76 5.06
CA VAL A 60 -16.09 -8.19 3.65
C VAL A 60 -15.87 -9.71 3.43
N TYR A 61 -15.12 -10.36 4.33
CA TYR A 61 -14.86 -11.80 4.31
C TYR A 61 -15.69 -12.59 5.32
N ASP A 62 -16.66 -11.96 6.00
CA ASP A 62 -17.49 -12.63 7.01
C ASP A 62 -18.54 -13.57 6.36
N GLN A 63 -18.72 -13.47 5.05
CA GLN A 63 -19.58 -14.37 4.30
C GLN A 63 -18.85 -15.68 3.99
N LYS A 64 -19.45 -16.80 4.38
CA LYS A 64 -19.01 -18.12 3.93
C LYS A 64 -19.37 -18.28 2.46
N ILE A 65 -18.39 -18.66 1.65
CA ILE A 65 -18.63 -19.12 0.29
C ILE A 65 -19.21 -20.53 0.40
N CYS A 66 -20.45 -20.69 -0.07
CA CYS A 66 -21.18 -21.96 -0.13
C CYS A 66 -20.72 -22.81 -1.31
#